data_AF-A0A2V1CHK3-F1
#
_entry.id   AF-A0A2V1CHK3-F1
#
_cell.length_a   1.000
_cell.length_b   1.000
_cell.length_c   1.000
_cell.angle_alpha   90.00
_cell.angle_beta   90.00
_cell.angle_gamma   90.00
#
_symmetry.space_group_name_H-M   'P 1'
#
loop_
_entity.id
_entity.type
_entity.pdbx_description
1 polymer ?
#
loop_
_entity_poly.entity_id
_entity_poly.type
_entity_poly.pdbx_seq_one_letter_code
_entity_poly.pdbx_strand_id
1 'polypeptide(L)'
;MDIDTKPGFQVLSFVNSDLKIRDYKKQRHHQKSRSGCLPCKEKKVKLSTLSSITLYPSPKNGTPGIQLLHHFCTNWDAIFRMPGREELVSLSQSNSLIRNTLLAITACHLRHMSPRMLQHRIAEHFYQSLAIQDFQTALETPRKSLGQQGVNALLLAALLLNMIAFTLPHQDNGVEVDPKSSWVFSFREDRLGWLALQAGLRPLSISLSAYTDKAVAFLDPIMFGHGKTGWREIRKYQSLDIVPENWIRAFKLKNANFGCESNNADQDDIFGPAMIALAYLRSIHPPQSMILFNWVFLLKIHGDLKSLLYNRDERALWLLGYWLGLMCRYEGIWWCERRVRRDYEAVRMRLHELHLGERAGVDGLYWKDMMQELDHAPAFTRREG
;
A
#
# COMPACT_ATOMS: atom_id res chain seq x y z
N MET A 1 24.50 9.39 44.52
CA MET A 1 23.69 8.36 45.19
C MET A 1 22.71 7.87 44.14
N ASP A 2 23.05 6.76 43.50
CA ASP A 2 22.26 6.14 42.43
C ASP A 2 20.92 5.62 42.97
N ILE A 3 19.83 5.87 42.25
CA ILE A 3 18.58 5.15 42.46
C ILE A 3 18.14 4.55 41.13
N ASP A 4 18.36 3.24 41.07
CA ASP A 4 17.95 2.25 40.09
C ASP A 4 16.42 2.30 39.86
N THR A 5 15.98 2.49 38.62
CA THR A 5 14.57 2.41 38.22
C THR A 5 14.40 1.27 37.21
N LYS A 6 14.20 0.05 37.72
CA LYS A 6 13.62 -1.06 36.95
C LYS A 6 12.10 -0.97 36.96
N PRO A 7 11.42 -0.98 35.81
CA PRO A 7 9.98 -1.21 35.77
C PRO A 7 9.68 -2.70 35.93
N GLY A 8 8.92 -3.03 36.99
CA GLY A 8 8.37 -4.36 37.22
C GLY A 8 7.22 -4.66 36.26
N PHE A 9 7.34 -5.75 35.50
CA PHE A 9 6.23 -6.30 34.73
C PHE A 9 5.52 -7.37 35.56
N GLN A 10 4.25 -7.13 35.90
CA GLN A 10 3.37 -8.09 36.55
C GLN A 10 2.80 -9.03 35.47
N VAL A 11 3.10 -10.33 35.58
CA VAL A 11 2.58 -11.38 34.70
C VAL A 11 1.22 -11.81 35.23
N LEU A 12 0.15 -11.55 34.47
CA LEU A 12 -1.15 -12.17 34.71
C LEU A 12 -1.10 -13.63 34.26
N SER A 13 -1.05 -14.55 35.22
CA SER A 13 -1.24 -15.98 35.00
C SER A 13 -2.73 -16.30 34.96
N PHE A 14 -3.21 -16.88 33.86
CA PHE A 14 -4.47 -17.62 33.85
C PHE A 14 -4.17 -19.11 33.74
N VAL A 15 -4.57 -19.83 34.78
CA VAL A 15 -4.53 -21.27 34.93
C VAL A 15 -5.76 -21.88 34.23
N ASN A 16 -5.50 -22.98 33.52
CA ASN A 16 -6.42 -24.03 33.04
C ASN A 16 -7.48 -23.72 31.97
N SER A 17 -7.21 -24.23 30.77
CA SER A 17 -8.20 -25.00 30.00
C SER A 17 -7.46 -26.02 29.13
N ASP A 18 -7.82 -27.29 29.26
CA ASP A 18 -7.20 -28.48 28.67
C ASP A 18 -6.86 -28.36 27.18
N LEU A 19 -5.58 -28.19 26.87
CA LEU A 19 -5.02 -28.46 25.54
C LEU A 19 -4.40 -29.86 25.55
N LYS A 20 -5.05 -30.82 24.88
CA LYS A 20 -4.40 -32.09 24.52
C LYS A 20 -3.20 -31.78 23.61
N ILE A 21 -2.02 -31.73 24.22
CA ILE A 21 -0.73 -31.66 23.54
C ILE A 21 -0.64 -32.88 22.61
N ARG A 22 -0.55 -32.67 21.30
CA ARG A 22 -0.19 -33.74 20.37
C ARG A 22 1.24 -34.15 20.64
N ASP A 23 1.45 -35.42 20.95
CA ASP A 23 2.77 -35.99 21.18
C ASP A 23 3.74 -35.69 20.04
N TYR A 24 4.93 -35.23 20.43
CA TYR A 24 6.06 -35.04 19.54
C TYR A 24 6.43 -36.37 18.85
N LYS A 25 6.16 -36.49 17.54
CA LYS A 25 6.63 -37.62 16.75
C LYS A 25 8.15 -37.50 16.56
N LYS A 26 8.89 -38.33 17.30
CA LYS A 26 10.34 -38.49 17.16
C LYS A 26 10.71 -38.78 15.69
N GLN A 27 11.61 -37.97 15.13
CA GLN A 27 12.17 -38.23 13.80
C GLN A 27 12.85 -39.60 13.77
N ARG A 28 12.48 -40.44 12.80
CA ARG A 28 13.17 -41.70 12.54
C ARG A 28 14.53 -41.40 11.91
N HIS A 29 15.61 -41.75 12.59
CA HIS A 29 16.93 -41.75 11.99
C HIS A 29 16.98 -42.84 10.92
N HIS A 30 17.31 -42.46 9.69
CA HIS A 30 17.66 -43.40 8.63
C HIS A 30 19.13 -43.22 8.25
N GLN A 31 19.74 -44.28 7.74
CA GLN A 31 21.13 -44.28 7.31
C GLN A 31 21.31 -43.29 6.14
N LYS A 32 22.33 -42.43 6.20
CA LYS A 32 22.66 -41.50 5.13
C LYS A 32 23.29 -42.28 3.98
N SER A 33 22.67 -42.30 2.79
CA SER A 33 23.38 -42.73 1.58
C SER A 33 24.36 -41.64 1.16
N ARG A 34 25.49 -42.02 0.54
CA ARG A 34 26.47 -41.06 -0.04
C ARG A 34 25.84 -40.08 -1.04
N SER A 35 24.70 -40.44 -1.61
CA SER A 35 23.93 -39.62 -2.55
C SER A 35 22.78 -38.83 -1.92
N GLY A 36 22.54 -38.93 -0.60
CA GLY A 36 21.41 -38.27 0.08
C GLY A 36 20.05 -38.90 -0.24
N CYS A 37 19.14 -38.91 0.74
CA CYS A 37 17.82 -39.50 0.57
C CYS A 37 16.96 -38.67 -0.42
N LEU A 38 16.28 -39.31 -1.37
CA LEU A 38 15.41 -38.63 -2.34
C LEU A 38 14.36 -37.71 -1.66
N PRO A 39 13.67 -38.12 -0.57
CA PRO A 39 12.75 -37.23 0.16
C PRO A 39 13.44 -35.99 0.77
N CYS A 40 14.72 -36.12 1.15
CA CYS A 40 15.53 -35.05 1.70
C CYS A 40 16.01 -34.09 0.61
N LYS A 41 16.15 -34.58 -0.62
CA LYS A 41 16.55 -33.80 -1.80
C LYS A 41 15.37 -33.02 -2.38
N GLU A 42 14.19 -33.62 -2.47
CA GLU A 42 12.96 -32.91 -2.89
C GLU A 42 12.58 -31.78 -1.93
N LYS A 43 12.80 -31.96 -0.61
CA LYS A 43 12.60 -30.89 0.39
C LYS A 43 13.68 -29.81 0.39
N LYS A 44 14.80 -30.00 -0.31
CA LYS A 44 15.84 -28.98 -0.48
C LYS A 44 15.63 -28.26 -1.80
N VAL A 45 14.60 -27.41 -1.86
CA VAL A 45 14.71 -26.19 -2.67
C VAL A 45 15.99 -25.50 -2.20
N LYS A 46 16.95 -25.29 -3.10
CA LYS A 46 18.27 -24.75 -2.75
C LYS A 46 18.11 -23.36 -2.14
N LEU A 47 18.05 -23.32 -0.81
CA LEU A 47 18.18 -22.13 0.03
C LEU A 47 19.65 -21.67 0.09
N SER A 48 20.43 -21.86 -0.99
CA SER A 48 21.88 -21.60 -1.01
C SER A 48 22.23 -20.14 -1.26
N THR A 49 21.29 -19.32 -1.73
CA THR A 49 21.49 -17.87 -1.94
C THR A 49 21.20 -17.04 -0.67
N LEU A 50 20.68 -17.68 0.38
CA LEU A 50 20.36 -17.05 1.67
C LEU A 50 21.17 -17.66 2.84
N SER A 51 22.20 -18.47 2.55
CA SER A 51 22.94 -19.24 3.56
C SER A 51 23.96 -18.44 4.37
N SER A 52 24.02 -17.11 4.20
CA SER A 52 24.70 -16.25 5.15
C SER A 52 23.81 -16.17 6.39
N ILE A 53 24.18 -16.87 7.47
CA ILE A 53 23.54 -16.77 8.79
C ILE A 53 23.75 -15.34 9.29
N THR A 54 22.92 -14.40 8.83
CA THR A 54 22.71 -13.14 9.51
C THR A 54 21.76 -13.46 10.66
N LEU A 55 22.20 -13.21 11.90
CA LEU A 55 21.33 -13.23 13.08
C LEU A 55 20.28 -12.14 12.90
N TYR A 56 19.19 -12.46 12.20
CA TYR A 56 18.09 -11.53 12.04
C TYR A 56 17.35 -11.41 13.37
N PRO A 57 16.97 -10.19 13.79
CA PRO A 57 16.03 -10.04 14.89
C PRO A 57 14.76 -10.84 14.55
N SER A 58 14.35 -11.70 15.48
CA SER A 58 13.19 -12.59 15.31
C SER A 58 12.18 -12.30 16.42
N PRO A 59 10.87 -12.20 16.09
CA PRO A 59 9.85 -11.96 17.10
C PRO A 59 9.76 -13.14 18.07
N LYS A 60 9.69 -12.85 19.37
CA LYS A 60 9.27 -13.86 20.37
C LYS A 60 7.80 -14.21 20.11
N ASN A 61 7.48 -15.50 20.02
CA ASN A 61 6.13 -16.01 19.73
C ASN A 61 5.52 -15.54 18.39
N GLY A 62 6.31 -14.89 17.53
CA GLY A 62 5.90 -14.57 16.17
C GLY A 62 6.40 -15.63 15.19
N THR A 63 5.88 -15.54 13.96
CA THR A 63 6.37 -16.34 12.84
C THR A 63 7.86 -16.06 12.63
N PRO A 64 8.74 -17.08 12.67
CA PRO A 64 10.17 -16.88 12.50
C PRO A 64 10.52 -16.26 11.14
N GLY A 65 11.51 -15.36 11.12
CA GLY A 65 11.97 -14.70 9.90
C GLY A 65 12.34 -15.67 8.77
N ILE A 66 12.92 -16.83 9.10
CA ILE A 66 13.24 -17.88 8.11
C ILE A 66 12.00 -18.46 7.42
N GLN A 67 10.88 -18.59 8.15
CA GLN A 67 9.62 -19.06 7.56
C GLN A 67 9.01 -17.98 6.66
N LEU A 68 9.13 -16.71 7.06
CA LEU A 68 8.73 -15.59 6.23
C LEU A 68 9.56 -15.55 4.94
N LEU A 69 10.89 -15.61 5.03
CA LEU A 69 11.78 -15.65 3.86
C LEU A 69 11.44 -16.81 2.92
N HIS A 70 11.18 -18.01 3.48
CA HIS A 70 10.74 -19.14 2.68
C HIS A 70 9.41 -18.83 1.97
N HIS A 71 8.39 -18.37 2.70
CA HIS A 71 7.08 -18.01 2.14
C HIS A 71 7.18 -16.96 1.04
N PHE A 72 7.99 -15.93 1.28
CA PHE A 72 8.33 -14.85 0.36
C PHE A 72 8.97 -15.37 -0.93
N CYS A 73 9.97 -16.26 -0.83
CA CYS A 73 10.65 -16.81 -2.00
C CYS A 73 9.77 -17.75 -2.84
N THR A 74 8.84 -18.48 -2.21
CA THR A 74 7.96 -19.46 -2.89
C THR A 74 6.67 -18.87 -3.41
N ASN A 75 6.18 -17.77 -2.84
CA ASN A 75 4.86 -17.19 -3.15
C ASN A 75 4.96 -15.74 -3.67
N TRP A 76 6.07 -15.40 -4.32
CA TRP A 76 6.34 -14.03 -4.80
C TRP A 76 5.16 -13.40 -5.55
N ASP A 77 4.64 -14.11 -6.57
CA ASP A 77 3.56 -13.60 -7.41
C ASP A 77 2.26 -13.41 -6.63
N ALA A 78 1.97 -14.27 -5.66
CA ALA A 78 0.79 -14.13 -4.82
C ALA A 78 0.88 -12.92 -3.86
N ILE A 79 2.09 -12.64 -3.34
CA ILE A 79 2.32 -11.57 -2.38
C ILE A 79 2.35 -10.20 -3.08
N PHE A 80 3.19 -10.04 -4.10
CA PHE A 80 3.51 -8.73 -4.68
C PHE A 80 2.92 -8.50 -6.08
N ARG A 81 2.73 -9.55 -6.88
CA ARG A 81 2.34 -9.44 -8.31
C ARG A 81 3.21 -8.45 -9.11
N MET A 82 4.50 -8.39 -8.80
CA MET A 82 5.46 -7.44 -9.41
C MET A 82 6.66 -8.18 -10.03
N PRO A 83 7.31 -7.63 -11.07
CA PRO A 83 8.38 -8.33 -11.78
C PRO A 83 9.74 -8.33 -11.05
N GLY A 84 10.03 -7.34 -10.22
CA GLY A 84 11.37 -7.12 -9.62
C GLY A 84 11.78 -8.06 -8.50
N ARG A 85 11.58 -9.38 -8.67
CA ARG A 85 11.90 -10.41 -7.67
C ARG A 85 13.37 -10.45 -7.32
N GLU A 86 14.23 -10.53 -8.33
CA GLU A 86 15.66 -10.74 -8.14
C GLU A 86 16.33 -9.52 -7.49
N GLU A 87 15.93 -8.33 -7.93
CA GLU A 87 16.40 -7.05 -7.41
C GLU A 87 16.01 -6.88 -5.93
N LEU A 88 14.75 -7.14 -5.58
CA LEU A 88 14.28 -7.01 -4.21
C LEU A 88 14.87 -8.07 -3.27
N VAL A 89 15.04 -9.30 -3.74
CA VAL A 89 15.74 -10.35 -2.99
C VAL A 89 17.17 -9.91 -2.71
N SER A 90 17.91 -9.45 -3.73
CA SER A 90 19.29 -8.97 -3.59
C SER A 90 19.39 -7.79 -2.62
N LEU A 91 18.53 -6.78 -2.76
CA LEU A 91 18.50 -5.61 -1.87
C LEU A 91 18.18 -5.98 -0.42
N SER A 92 17.29 -6.95 -0.20
CA SER A 92 16.95 -7.39 1.17
C SER A 92 18.14 -8.00 1.92
N GLN A 93 19.14 -8.53 1.20
CA GLN A 93 20.32 -9.11 1.83
C GLN A 93 21.24 -8.03 2.41
N SER A 94 21.32 -6.85 1.77
CA SER A 94 22.25 -5.78 2.14
C SER A 94 21.58 -4.58 2.82
N ASN A 95 20.25 -4.42 2.73
CA ASN A 95 19.53 -3.25 3.25
C ASN A 95 18.47 -3.67 4.29
N SER A 96 18.61 -3.21 5.55
CA SER A 96 17.68 -3.54 6.64
C SER A 96 16.28 -3.00 6.42
N LEU A 97 16.16 -1.76 5.95
CA LEU A 97 14.87 -1.12 5.66
C LEU A 97 14.04 -1.97 4.66
N ILE A 98 14.65 -2.35 3.54
CA ILE A 98 13.99 -3.17 2.53
C ILE A 98 13.65 -4.54 3.09
N ARG A 99 14.59 -5.20 3.77
CA ARG A 99 14.38 -6.52 4.37
C ARG A 99 13.20 -6.52 5.35
N ASN A 100 13.21 -5.60 6.31
CA ASN A 100 12.17 -5.51 7.33
C ASN A 100 10.81 -5.18 6.71
N THR A 101 10.78 -4.31 5.69
CA THR A 101 9.56 -4.01 4.94
C THR A 101 9.00 -5.25 4.23
N LEU A 102 9.84 -6.01 3.52
CA LEU A 102 9.40 -7.24 2.85
C LEU A 102 8.92 -8.31 3.83
N LEU A 103 9.59 -8.47 4.97
CA LEU A 103 9.16 -9.40 6.02
C LEU A 103 7.83 -8.98 6.65
N ALA A 104 7.61 -7.68 6.86
CA ALA A 104 6.34 -7.16 7.35
C ALA A 104 5.19 -7.43 6.35
N ILE A 105 5.40 -7.19 5.05
CA ILE A 105 4.41 -7.51 4.00
C ILE A 105 4.13 -9.01 3.96
N THR A 106 5.17 -9.83 4.04
CA THR A 106 5.07 -11.30 4.01
C THR A 106 4.27 -11.82 5.21
N ALA A 107 4.54 -11.30 6.41
CA ALA A 107 3.79 -11.64 7.61
C ALA A 107 2.32 -11.16 7.53
N CYS A 108 2.09 -9.97 6.97
CA CYS A 108 0.75 -9.45 6.69
C CYS A 108 -0.03 -10.34 5.71
N HIS A 109 0.61 -10.82 4.65
CA HIS A 109 0.03 -11.78 3.71
C HIS A 109 -0.31 -13.11 4.40
N LEU A 110 0.59 -13.64 5.25
CA LEU A 110 0.28 -14.85 6.04
C LEU A 110 -0.89 -14.63 7.00
N ARG A 111 -0.99 -13.46 7.64
CA ARG A 111 -2.16 -13.09 8.44
C ARG A 111 -3.42 -13.03 7.58
N HIS A 112 -3.35 -12.54 6.35
CA HIS A 112 -4.49 -12.57 5.44
C HIS A 112 -4.94 -14.00 5.12
N MET A 113 -4.00 -14.89 4.83
CA MET A 113 -4.24 -16.30 4.51
C MET A 113 -4.70 -17.12 5.72
N SER A 114 -4.32 -16.73 6.93
CA SER A 114 -4.58 -17.46 8.17
C SER A 114 -4.85 -16.48 9.33
N PRO A 115 -6.02 -15.80 9.32
CA PRO A 115 -6.30 -14.66 10.21
C PRO A 115 -6.33 -15.02 11.69
N ARG A 116 -6.66 -16.28 12.01
CA ARG A 116 -6.72 -16.81 13.39
C ARG A 116 -5.34 -17.14 13.98
N MET A 117 -4.29 -17.12 13.17
CA MET A 117 -2.93 -17.44 13.61
C MET A 117 -2.23 -16.19 14.15
N LEU A 118 -2.27 -16.01 15.47
CA LEU A 118 -1.70 -14.84 16.16
C LEU A 118 -0.20 -14.62 15.85
N GLN A 119 0.55 -15.69 15.62
CA GLN A 119 1.99 -15.62 15.32
C GLN A 119 2.29 -14.77 14.07
N HIS A 120 1.41 -14.76 13.07
CA HIS A 120 1.60 -13.94 11.87
C HIS A 120 1.39 -12.45 12.18
N ARG A 121 0.38 -12.14 13.02
CA ARG A 121 0.12 -10.77 13.49
C ARG A 121 1.27 -10.22 14.33
N ILE A 122 1.81 -11.04 15.24
CA ILE A 122 2.98 -10.66 16.05
C ILE A 122 4.18 -10.37 15.16
N ALA A 123 4.45 -11.24 14.18
CA ALA A 123 5.57 -11.06 13.26
C ALA A 123 5.41 -9.82 12.36
N GLU A 124 4.20 -9.56 11.87
CA GLU A 124 3.91 -8.36 11.09
C GLU A 124 4.22 -7.11 11.89
N HIS A 125 3.64 -6.96 13.09
CA HIS A 125 3.89 -5.77 13.91
C HIS A 125 5.36 -5.63 14.27
N PHE A 126 6.05 -6.73 14.58
CA PHE A 126 7.47 -6.72 14.88
C PHE A 126 8.32 -6.19 13.71
N TYR A 127 8.17 -6.76 12.52
CA TYR A 127 8.94 -6.32 11.35
C TYR A 127 8.49 -4.95 10.83
N GLN A 128 7.20 -4.61 10.98
CA GLN A 128 6.70 -3.28 10.68
C GLN A 128 7.33 -2.22 11.59
N SER A 129 7.47 -2.49 12.90
CA SER A 129 8.16 -1.58 13.83
C SER A 129 9.62 -1.39 13.45
N LEU A 130 10.34 -2.46 13.10
CA LEU A 130 11.73 -2.36 12.63
C LEU A 130 11.84 -1.56 11.32
N ALA A 131 10.93 -1.82 10.36
CA ALA A 131 10.91 -1.08 9.10
C ALA A 131 10.63 0.41 9.31
N ILE A 132 9.71 0.77 10.22
CA ILE A 132 9.41 2.16 10.56
C ILE A 132 10.62 2.83 11.21
N GLN A 133 11.32 2.16 12.11
CA GLN A 133 12.54 2.69 12.74
C GLN A 133 13.63 2.96 11.68
N ASP A 134 13.92 1.97 10.83
CA ASP A 134 14.88 2.13 9.73
C ASP A 134 14.47 3.27 8.79
N PHE A 135 13.16 3.42 8.52
CA PHE A 135 12.62 4.45 7.65
C PHE A 135 12.79 5.85 8.26
N GLN A 136 12.52 6.00 9.55
CA GLN A 136 12.71 7.25 10.29
C GLN A 136 14.19 7.64 10.32
N THR A 137 15.10 6.71 10.60
CA THR A 137 16.54 6.95 10.55
C THR A 137 16.98 7.41 9.15
N ALA A 138 16.44 6.81 8.08
CA ALA A 138 16.74 7.23 6.72
C ALA A 138 16.20 8.63 6.38
N LEU A 139 15.04 9.02 6.92
CA LEU A 139 14.49 10.38 6.77
C LEU A 139 15.32 11.45 7.50
N GLU A 140 15.83 11.12 8.69
CA GLU A 140 16.67 12.02 9.49
C GLU A 140 18.10 12.15 8.93
N THR A 141 18.54 11.18 8.15
CA THR A 141 19.87 11.17 7.54
C THR A 141 19.98 12.26 6.46
N PRO A 142 21.00 13.15 6.51
CA PRO A 142 21.20 14.15 5.46
C PRO A 142 21.29 13.53 4.07
N ARG A 143 20.57 14.08 3.10
CA ARG A 143 20.42 13.53 1.74
C ARG A 143 21.75 13.23 1.04
N LYS A 144 22.75 14.09 1.24
CA LYS A 144 24.12 13.90 0.70
C LYS A 144 24.76 12.62 1.24
N SER A 145 24.55 12.30 2.52
CA SER A 145 25.06 11.09 3.18
C SER A 145 24.24 9.86 2.82
N LEU A 146 22.92 10.00 2.69
CA LEU A 146 22.03 8.91 2.28
C LEU A 146 22.35 8.43 0.85
N GLY A 147 22.72 9.38 -0.03
CA GLY A 147 23.13 9.10 -1.40
C GLY A 147 22.01 8.52 -2.27
N GLN A 148 22.32 8.20 -3.53
CA GLN A 148 21.32 7.67 -4.46
C GLN A 148 20.75 6.32 -4.01
N GLN A 149 21.59 5.43 -3.48
CA GLN A 149 21.16 4.10 -3.05
C GLN A 149 20.22 4.15 -1.85
N GLY A 150 20.51 5.00 -0.85
CA GLY A 150 19.64 5.18 0.30
C GLY A 150 18.31 5.84 -0.09
N VAL A 151 18.34 6.82 -1.01
CA VAL A 151 17.10 7.42 -1.57
C VAL A 151 16.25 6.40 -2.31
N ASN A 152 16.88 5.55 -3.14
CA ASN A 152 16.20 4.47 -3.84
C ASN A 152 15.51 3.51 -2.84
N ALA A 153 16.22 3.11 -1.79
CA ALA A 153 15.68 2.24 -0.75
C ALA A 153 14.55 2.90 0.04
N LEU A 154 14.70 4.19 0.37
CA LEU A 154 13.68 4.96 1.09
C LEU A 154 12.39 5.08 0.27
N LEU A 155 12.47 5.42 -1.01
CA LEU A 155 11.29 5.51 -1.88
C LEU A 155 10.64 4.14 -2.08
N LEU A 156 11.43 3.10 -2.34
CA LEU A 156 10.93 1.74 -2.49
C LEU A 156 10.22 1.25 -1.22
N ALA A 157 10.79 1.51 -0.05
CA ALA A 157 10.17 1.20 1.23
C ALA A 157 8.87 1.98 1.45
N ALA A 158 8.85 3.29 1.12
CA ALA A 158 7.64 4.11 1.25
C ALA A 158 6.49 3.53 0.43
N LEU A 159 6.79 3.15 -0.81
CA LEU A 159 5.85 2.51 -1.72
C LEU A 159 5.35 1.16 -1.18
N LEU A 160 6.26 0.29 -0.77
CA LEU A 160 5.92 -1.04 -0.21
C LEU A 160 5.14 -0.95 1.11
N LEU A 161 5.50 -0.02 2.02
CA LEU A 161 4.76 0.21 3.27
C LEU A 161 3.32 0.68 3.01
N ASN A 162 3.06 1.35 1.88
CA ASN A 162 1.69 1.70 1.49
C ASN A 162 0.82 0.47 1.20
N MET A 163 1.38 -0.68 0.78
CA MET A 163 0.62 -1.93 0.68
C MET A 163 0.10 -2.38 2.05
N ILE A 164 0.94 -2.30 3.08
CA ILE A 164 0.55 -2.65 4.45
C ILE A 164 -0.52 -1.69 4.96
N ALA A 165 -0.29 -0.37 4.82
CA ALA A 165 -1.23 0.65 5.28
C ALA A 165 -2.62 0.52 4.63
N PHE A 166 -2.67 0.06 3.37
CA PHE A 166 -3.91 -0.16 2.66
C PHE A 166 -4.65 -1.45 3.07
N THR A 167 -3.96 -2.39 3.70
CA THR A 167 -4.58 -3.65 4.12
C THR A 167 -5.65 -3.40 5.16
N LEU A 168 -6.86 -3.89 4.90
CA LEU A 168 -7.93 -3.92 5.89
C LEU A 168 -7.90 -5.28 6.61
N PRO A 169 -7.64 -5.32 7.93
CA PRO A 169 -7.62 -6.58 8.68
C PRO A 169 -8.95 -7.34 8.57
N HIS A 170 -8.87 -8.68 8.61
CA HIS A 170 -10.08 -9.51 8.66
C HIS A 170 -10.81 -9.26 9.98
N GLN A 171 -12.14 -9.13 9.91
CA GLN A 171 -12.99 -9.21 11.10
C GLN A 171 -13.24 -10.70 11.36
N ASP A 172 -13.06 -11.16 12.60
CA ASP A 172 -13.06 -12.61 12.94
C ASP A 172 -14.40 -13.33 12.68
N ASN A 173 -15.44 -12.59 12.29
CA ASN A 173 -16.83 -13.04 12.27
C ASN A 173 -17.32 -13.51 10.89
N GLY A 174 -16.50 -13.43 9.84
CA GLY A 174 -16.87 -13.87 8.48
C GLY A 174 -18.02 -13.09 7.82
N VAL A 175 -18.48 -12.01 8.45
CA VAL A 175 -19.52 -11.12 7.91
C VAL A 175 -18.91 -10.24 6.82
N GLU A 176 -19.68 -9.98 5.76
CA GLU A 176 -19.34 -9.02 4.73
C GLU A 176 -19.01 -7.66 5.37
N VAL A 177 -18.02 -6.96 4.80
CA VAL A 177 -17.51 -5.75 5.43
C VAL A 177 -18.53 -4.62 5.26
N ASP A 178 -19.24 -4.29 6.33
CA ASP A 178 -20.23 -3.20 6.35
C ASP A 178 -19.61 -1.86 5.86
N PRO A 179 -20.11 -1.26 4.77
CA PRO A 179 -19.68 0.06 4.30
C PRO A 179 -19.78 1.15 5.36
N LYS A 180 -20.76 1.08 6.28
CA LYS A 180 -20.92 2.05 7.37
C LYS A 180 -19.80 1.99 8.41
N SER A 181 -18.99 0.93 8.42
CA SER A 181 -17.75 0.86 9.21
C SER A 181 -16.58 1.66 8.63
N SER A 182 -16.76 2.25 7.43
CA SER A 182 -15.74 3.06 6.76
C SER A 182 -15.45 4.37 7.51
N TRP A 183 -14.28 4.94 7.23
CA TRP A 183 -13.87 6.25 7.71
C TRP A 183 -14.87 7.37 7.34
N VAL A 184 -15.62 7.20 6.26
CA VAL A 184 -16.65 8.14 5.78
C VAL A 184 -17.71 8.40 6.85
N PHE A 185 -18.15 7.35 7.54
CA PHE A 185 -19.20 7.44 8.57
C PHE A 185 -18.65 7.44 10.01
N SER A 186 -17.33 7.24 10.17
CA SER A 186 -16.67 7.31 11.47
C SER A 186 -16.52 8.76 11.95
N PHE A 187 -16.58 8.96 13.27
CA PHE A 187 -16.27 10.25 13.94
C PHE A 187 -14.94 10.21 14.71
N ARG A 188 -14.19 9.10 14.62
CA ARG A 188 -12.89 8.99 15.27
C ARG A 188 -11.87 9.94 14.65
N GLU A 189 -11.01 10.52 15.47
CA GLU A 189 -9.95 11.44 15.02
C GLU A 189 -8.94 10.75 14.09
N ASP A 190 -8.69 9.46 14.31
CA ASP A 190 -7.73 8.65 13.54
C ASP A 190 -8.33 7.98 12.29
N ARG A 191 -9.57 8.30 11.90
CA ARG A 191 -10.32 7.62 10.82
C ARG A 191 -9.61 7.59 9.46
N LEU A 192 -8.76 8.59 9.17
CA LEU A 192 -7.95 8.67 7.95
C LEU A 192 -6.47 8.28 8.18
N GLY A 193 -6.15 7.57 9.27
CA GLY A 193 -4.78 7.19 9.61
C GLY A 193 -4.08 6.37 8.50
N TRP A 194 -4.83 5.52 7.81
CA TRP A 194 -4.33 4.74 6.66
C TRP A 194 -3.85 5.63 5.49
N LEU A 195 -4.50 6.79 5.29
CA LEU A 195 -4.16 7.75 4.24
C LEU A 195 -2.94 8.61 4.61
N ALA A 196 -2.58 8.69 5.90
CA ALA A 196 -1.47 9.51 6.34
C ALA A 196 -0.13 9.09 5.72
N LEU A 197 0.12 7.78 5.59
CA LEU A 197 1.32 7.28 4.91
C LEU A 197 1.33 7.62 3.42
N GLN A 198 0.15 7.58 2.77
CA GLN A 198 0.01 7.92 1.35
C GLN A 198 0.24 9.41 1.11
N ALA A 199 -0.32 10.26 1.96
CA ALA A 199 -0.14 11.71 1.91
C ALA A 199 1.33 12.13 2.09
N GLY A 200 2.16 11.28 2.71
CA GLY A 200 3.60 11.50 2.85
C GLY A 200 4.41 11.29 1.57
N LEU A 201 3.88 10.60 0.55
CA LEU A 201 4.63 10.28 -0.67
C LEU A 201 4.96 11.52 -1.51
N ARG A 202 4.00 12.44 -1.70
CA ARG A 202 4.21 13.68 -2.47
C ARG A 202 5.30 14.57 -1.85
N PRO A 203 5.23 14.99 -0.57
CA PRO A 203 6.27 15.81 0.03
C PRO A 203 7.62 15.11 0.08
N LEU A 204 7.64 13.77 0.29
CA LEU A 204 8.88 12.99 0.19
C LEU A 204 9.49 13.09 -1.21
N SER A 205 8.70 12.90 -2.27
CA SER A 205 9.16 13.05 -3.65
C SER A 205 9.69 14.44 -3.94
N ILE A 206 9.02 15.50 -3.47
CA ILE A 206 9.46 16.89 -3.64
C ILE A 206 10.81 17.10 -2.94
N SER A 207 10.94 16.63 -1.70
CA SER A 207 12.19 16.73 -0.94
C SER A 207 13.37 15.99 -1.58
N LEU A 208 13.09 14.99 -2.42
CA LEU A 208 14.08 14.15 -3.10
C LEU A 208 14.18 14.46 -4.60
N SER A 209 13.71 15.63 -5.04
CA SER A 209 13.65 16.05 -6.45
C SER A 209 14.97 15.82 -7.20
N ALA A 210 16.11 16.19 -6.60
CA ALA A 210 17.45 16.04 -7.18
C ALA A 210 17.86 14.58 -7.50
N TYR A 211 17.20 13.58 -6.92
CA TYR A 211 17.46 12.15 -7.10
C TYR A 211 16.37 11.45 -7.91
N THR A 212 15.29 12.16 -8.25
CA THR A 212 14.04 11.57 -8.72
C THR A 212 14.19 10.83 -10.04
N ASP A 213 14.95 11.37 -11.01
CA ASP A 213 15.11 10.72 -12.31
C ASP A 213 15.82 9.37 -12.22
N LYS A 214 16.90 9.32 -11.43
CA LYS A 214 17.65 8.09 -11.17
C LYS A 214 16.85 7.11 -10.31
N ALA A 215 16.06 7.62 -9.36
CA ALA A 215 15.17 6.80 -8.55
C ALA A 215 14.05 6.16 -9.40
N VAL A 216 13.40 6.93 -10.27
CA VAL A 216 12.39 6.39 -11.19
C VAL A 216 13.02 5.39 -12.16
N ALA A 217 14.22 5.66 -12.68
CA ALA A 217 14.95 4.70 -13.51
C ALA A 217 15.25 3.37 -12.80
N PHE A 218 15.46 3.41 -11.49
CA PHE A 218 15.65 2.24 -10.64
C PHE A 218 14.34 1.52 -10.30
N LEU A 219 13.26 2.25 -10.01
CA LEU A 219 11.99 1.69 -9.57
C LEU A 219 11.15 1.13 -10.73
N ASP A 220 11.14 1.78 -11.90
CA ASP A 220 10.34 1.35 -13.04
C ASP A 220 10.51 -0.15 -13.40
N PRO A 221 11.72 -0.69 -13.58
CA PRO A 221 11.89 -2.11 -13.92
C PRO A 221 11.45 -3.04 -12.77
N ILE A 222 11.65 -2.64 -11.52
CA ILE A 222 11.23 -3.40 -10.34
C ILE A 222 9.70 -3.51 -10.27
N MET A 223 9.01 -2.40 -10.56
CA MET A 223 7.56 -2.28 -10.40
C MET A 223 6.78 -2.75 -11.62
N PHE A 224 7.29 -2.52 -12.83
CA PHE A 224 6.55 -2.72 -14.09
C PHE A 224 7.24 -3.65 -15.09
N GLY A 225 8.54 -3.89 -14.92
CA GLY A 225 9.34 -4.77 -15.74
C GLY A 225 10.24 -3.99 -16.71
N HIS A 226 11.32 -4.63 -17.16
CA HIS A 226 12.27 -4.01 -18.10
C HIS A 226 11.59 -3.58 -19.40
N GLY A 227 11.98 -2.41 -19.90
CA GLY A 227 11.46 -1.84 -21.15
C GLY A 227 10.08 -1.17 -21.05
N LYS A 228 9.42 -1.18 -19.88
CA LYS A 228 8.18 -0.44 -19.64
C LYS A 228 8.47 0.91 -18.98
N THR A 229 7.83 1.97 -19.46
CA THR A 229 8.01 3.35 -18.95
C THR A 229 6.90 3.78 -17.98
N GLY A 230 6.58 2.94 -16.98
CA GLY A 230 5.44 3.14 -16.08
C GLY A 230 5.31 4.58 -15.55
N TRP A 231 6.15 5.00 -14.60
CA TRP A 231 6.05 6.35 -14.04
C TRP A 231 6.66 7.44 -14.91
N ARG A 232 7.49 7.09 -15.89
CA ARG A 232 8.01 8.05 -16.88
C ARG A 232 6.92 8.59 -17.80
N GLU A 233 6.01 7.74 -18.30
CA GLU A 233 4.90 8.18 -19.15
C GLU A 233 4.00 9.18 -18.40
N ILE A 234 3.78 8.94 -17.10
CA ILE A 234 2.94 9.79 -16.26
C ILE A 234 3.45 11.23 -16.15
N ARG A 235 4.77 11.44 -16.14
CA ARG A 235 5.35 12.79 -16.04
C ARG A 235 5.02 13.66 -17.25
N LYS A 236 4.58 13.06 -18.37
CA LYS A 236 4.13 13.76 -19.57
C LYS A 236 2.75 14.38 -19.40
N TYR A 237 1.92 13.90 -18.46
CA TYR A 237 0.59 14.45 -18.22
C TYR A 237 0.63 15.53 -17.13
N GLN A 238 0.70 16.79 -17.58
CA GLN A 238 0.65 17.98 -16.73
C GLN A 238 -0.47 18.94 -17.13
N SER A 239 -1.23 18.59 -18.17
CA SER A 239 -2.29 19.41 -18.75
C SER A 239 -3.68 18.84 -18.44
N LEU A 240 -4.66 19.75 -18.35
CA LEU A 240 -6.08 19.44 -18.25
C LEU A 240 -6.69 18.89 -19.55
N ASP A 241 -5.96 18.86 -20.67
CA ASP A 241 -6.52 18.47 -21.99
C ASP A 241 -7.17 17.08 -22.00
N ILE A 242 -6.69 16.16 -21.15
CA ILE A 242 -7.24 14.80 -21.03
C ILE A 242 -8.40 14.70 -20.02
N VAL A 243 -8.63 15.75 -19.24
CA VAL A 243 -9.61 15.79 -18.16
C VAL A 243 -10.98 16.16 -18.76
N PRO A 244 -12.04 15.37 -18.50
CA PRO A 244 -13.38 15.71 -18.96
C PRO A 244 -13.85 17.10 -18.54
N GLU A 245 -14.54 17.80 -19.43
CA GLU A 245 -14.97 19.19 -19.19
C GLU A 245 -15.92 19.32 -17.99
N ASN A 246 -16.85 18.37 -17.81
CA ASN A 246 -17.73 18.31 -16.65
C ASN A 246 -16.95 18.25 -15.33
N TRP A 247 -15.82 17.52 -15.30
CA TRP A 247 -14.95 17.45 -14.13
C TRP A 247 -14.27 18.79 -13.85
N ILE A 248 -13.69 19.42 -14.89
CA ILE A 248 -13.06 20.74 -14.79
C ILE A 248 -14.05 21.75 -14.21
N ARG A 249 -15.28 21.77 -14.73
CA ARG A 249 -16.33 22.70 -14.28
C ARG A 249 -16.79 22.42 -12.85
N ALA A 250 -17.06 21.16 -12.49
CA ALA A 250 -17.52 20.81 -11.15
C ALA A 250 -16.46 21.06 -10.06
N PHE A 251 -15.19 20.84 -10.38
CA PHE A 251 -14.07 21.17 -9.49
C PHE A 251 -13.63 22.64 -9.58
N LYS A 252 -14.22 23.41 -10.50
CA LYS A 252 -13.93 24.83 -10.76
C LYS A 252 -12.44 25.06 -11.08
N LEU A 253 -11.86 24.16 -11.85
CA LEU A 253 -10.45 24.23 -12.24
C LEU A 253 -10.25 25.31 -13.30
N LYS A 254 -9.24 26.17 -13.14
CA LYS A 254 -9.00 27.35 -13.99
C LYS A 254 -7.69 27.26 -14.76
N ASN A 255 -6.64 26.72 -14.16
CA ASN A 255 -5.30 26.69 -14.72
C ASN A 255 -5.05 25.42 -15.55
N ALA A 256 -4.47 25.59 -16.74
CA ALA A 256 -4.04 24.47 -17.59
C ALA A 256 -2.67 23.89 -17.18
N ASN A 257 -1.87 24.63 -16.40
CA ASN A 257 -0.53 24.24 -15.96
C ASN A 257 -0.45 24.24 -14.42
N PHE A 258 -0.15 23.09 -13.83
CA PHE A 258 -0.03 22.94 -12.37
C PHE A 258 1.43 22.96 -11.93
N GLY A 259 1.82 24.02 -11.21
CA GLY A 259 3.10 24.12 -10.52
C GLY A 259 3.11 23.38 -9.19
N CYS A 260 4.29 22.97 -8.71
CA CYS A 260 4.42 22.26 -7.42
C CYS A 260 4.73 23.18 -6.22
N GLU A 261 4.58 24.51 -6.34
CA GLU A 261 5.25 25.47 -5.46
C GLU A 261 4.40 26.69 -5.05
N SER A 262 3.21 26.49 -4.48
CA SER A 262 2.40 27.60 -3.93
C SER A 262 2.06 27.36 -2.44
N ASN A 263 2.25 28.39 -1.60
CA ASN A 263 2.00 28.36 -0.15
C ASN A 263 0.56 28.74 0.23
N ASN A 264 -0.27 29.13 -0.75
CA ASN A 264 -1.71 29.32 -0.61
C ASN A 264 -2.38 28.48 -1.71
N ALA A 265 -2.46 27.17 -1.48
CA ALA A 265 -2.98 26.24 -2.47
C ALA A 265 -4.42 26.61 -2.83
N ASP A 266 -4.64 27.00 -4.07
CA ASP A 266 -5.98 27.19 -4.60
C ASP A 266 -6.61 25.83 -4.97
N GLN A 267 -7.82 25.85 -5.53
CA GLN A 267 -8.49 24.62 -5.93
C GLN A 267 -7.71 23.88 -7.03
N ASP A 268 -6.96 24.60 -7.86
CA ASP A 268 -6.14 24.03 -8.93
C ASP A 268 -4.99 23.21 -8.33
N ASP A 269 -4.29 23.75 -7.34
CA ASP A 269 -3.19 23.08 -6.65
C ASP A 269 -3.62 21.82 -5.88
N ILE A 270 -4.81 21.89 -5.26
CA ILE A 270 -5.36 20.80 -4.43
C ILE A 270 -5.84 19.64 -5.29
N PHE A 271 -6.64 19.92 -6.33
CA PHE A 271 -7.34 18.90 -7.10
C PHE A 271 -6.70 18.59 -8.45
N GLY A 272 -6.16 19.58 -9.14
CA GLY A 272 -5.72 19.47 -10.54
C GLY A 272 -4.77 18.31 -10.83
N PRO A 273 -3.62 18.17 -10.11
CA PRO A 273 -2.69 17.08 -10.35
C PRO A 273 -3.29 15.69 -10.14
N ALA A 274 -4.18 15.54 -9.15
CA ALA A 274 -4.87 14.28 -8.85
C ALA A 274 -5.96 14.00 -9.90
N MET A 275 -6.65 15.03 -10.39
CA MET A 275 -7.64 14.94 -11.46
C MET A 275 -7.04 14.49 -12.79
N ILE A 276 -5.87 15.03 -13.18
CA ILE A 276 -5.13 14.58 -14.36
C ILE A 276 -4.78 13.09 -14.23
N ALA A 277 -4.27 12.68 -13.07
CA ALA A 277 -3.95 11.28 -12.81
C ALA A 277 -5.18 10.37 -12.93
N LEU A 278 -6.35 10.78 -12.43
CA LEU A 278 -7.59 10.01 -12.58
C LEU A 278 -8.10 9.95 -14.00
N ALA A 279 -8.04 11.06 -14.74
CA ALA A 279 -8.47 11.10 -16.13
C ALA A 279 -7.65 10.12 -16.98
N TYR A 280 -6.34 10.04 -16.69
CA TYR A 280 -5.45 9.06 -17.28
C TYR A 280 -5.76 7.63 -16.82
N LEU A 281 -5.82 7.36 -15.51
CA LEU A 281 -6.14 6.01 -15.00
C LEU A 281 -7.48 5.48 -15.50
N ARG A 282 -8.46 6.36 -15.73
CA ARG A 282 -9.77 6.02 -16.28
C ARG A 282 -9.67 5.36 -17.66
N SER A 283 -8.76 5.83 -18.52
CA SER A 283 -8.65 5.39 -19.92
C SER A 283 -7.84 4.10 -20.10
N ILE A 284 -7.18 3.63 -19.05
CA ILE A 284 -6.35 2.43 -19.10
C ILE A 284 -7.20 1.22 -18.67
N HIS A 285 -7.07 0.12 -19.39
CA HIS A 285 -7.49 -1.22 -18.94
C HIS A 285 -6.26 -2.07 -18.68
N PRO A 286 -5.54 -1.83 -17.57
CA PRO A 286 -4.27 -2.48 -17.38
C PRO A 286 -4.48 -3.89 -16.80
N PRO A 287 -3.59 -4.85 -17.13
CA PRO A 287 -3.61 -6.17 -16.51
C PRO A 287 -3.47 -6.06 -14.99
N GLN A 288 -3.91 -7.08 -14.25
CA GLN A 288 -3.84 -7.11 -12.78
C GLN A 288 -2.43 -6.83 -12.21
N SER A 289 -1.38 -7.17 -12.97
CA SER A 289 0.03 -6.91 -12.64
C SER A 289 0.42 -5.42 -12.61
N MET A 290 -0.46 -4.53 -13.06
CA MET A 290 -0.22 -3.08 -13.08
C MET A 290 -1.00 -2.34 -12.00
N ILE A 291 -1.54 -3.01 -10.98
CA ILE A 291 -2.24 -2.31 -9.89
C ILE A 291 -1.38 -1.24 -9.22
N LEU A 292 -0.07 -1.49 -9.07
CA LEU A 292 0.88 -0.54 -8.48
C LEU A 292 1.02 0.75 -9.29
N PHE A 293 0.57 0.75 -10.55
CA PHE A 293 0.49 1.94 -11.37
C PHE A 293 -0.47 2.99 -10.79
N ASN A 294 -1.52 2.56 -10.08
CA ASN A 294 -2.49 3.46 -9.44
C ASN A 294 -1.88 4.31 -8.33
N TRP A 295 -0.67 3.99 -7.85
CA TRP A 295 0.07 4.84 -6.91
C TRP A 295 0.46 6.19 -7.50
N VAL A 296 0.38 6.36 -8.83
CA VAL A 296 0.45 7.68 -9.45
C VAL A 296 -0.52 8.67 -8.83
N PHE A 297 -1.76 8.24 -8.55
CA PHE A 297 -2.75 9.09 -7.91
C PHE A 297 -2.26 9.56 -6.54
N LEU A 298 -1.68 8.65 -5.75
CA LEU A 298 -1.16 8.94 -4.42
C LEU A 298 -0.01 9.96 -4.43
N LEU A 299 0.87 9.90 -5.44
CA LEU A 299 1.94 10.88 -5.64
C LEU A 299 1.43 12.29 -5.99
N LYS A 300 0.16 12.40 -6.39
CA LYS A 300 -0.47 13.68 -6.78
C LYS A 300 -1.40 14.25 -5.71
N ILE A 301 -1.72 13.49 -4.66
CA ILE A 301 -2.55 13.97 -3.55
C ILE A 301 -1.87 15.16 -2.84
N HIS A 302 -2.57 16.29 -2.78
CA HIS A 302 -2.14 17.46 -2.00
C HIS A 302 -2.36 17.24 -0.50
N GLY A 303 -1.58 17.92 0.35
CA GLY A 303 -1.69 17.80 1.81
C GLY A 303 -3.08 18.18 2.35
N ASP A 304 -3.69 19.23 1.79
CA ASP A 304 -5.00 19.73 2.20
C ASP A 304 -6.17 18.82 1.80
N LEU A 305 -5.97 17.91 0.83
CA LEU A 305 -7.00 16.94 0.46
C LEU A 305 -7.39 16.08 1.65
N LYS A 306 -6.44 15.75 2.55
CA LYS A 306 -6.74 15.00 3.77
C LYS A 306 -7.72 15.75 4.68
N SER A 307 -7.55 17.06 4.83
CA SER A 307 -8.44 17.91 5.63
C SER A 307 -9.83 18.00 5.00
N LEU A 308 -9.90 18.12 3.67
CA LEU A 308 -11.17 18.11 2.93
C LEU A 308 -11.91 16.76 3.06
N LEU A 309 -11.19 15.64 2.94
CA LEU A 309 -11.74 14.31 3.18
C LEU A 309 -12.24 14.15 4.63
N TYR A 310 -11.46 14.64 5.60
CA TYR A 310 -11.87 14.63 7.01
C TYR A 310 -13.18 15.39 7.21
N ASN A 311 -13.33 16.54 6.55
CA ASN A 311 -14.55 17.36 6.58
C ASN A 311 -15.65 16.86 5.64
N ARG A 312 -15.42 15.75 4.92
CA ARG A 312 -16.37 15.16 3.97
C ARG A 312 -16.79 16.13 2.86
N ASP A 313 -15.85 16.97 2.40
CA ASP A 313 -16.06 17.80 1.22
C ASP A 313 -16.44 16.92 0.02
N GLU A 314 -17.47 17.35 -0.71
CA GLU A 314 -18.12 16.56 -1.75
C GLU A 314 -17.18 16.24 -2.91
N ARG A 315 -16.33 17.20 -3.28
CA ARG A 315 -15.36 17.06 -4.37
C ARG A 315 -14.21 16.17 -3.95
N ALA A 316 -13.72 16.32 -2.73
CA ALA A 316 -12.70 15.43 -2.18
C ALA A 316 -13.21 13.98 -2.05
N LEU A 317 -14.44 13.80 -1.57
CA LEU A 317 -15.10 12.50 -1.52
C LEU A 317 -15.24 11.90 -2.91
N TRP A 318 -15.75 12.66 -3.88
CA TRP A 318 -15.90 12.17 -5.25
C TRP A 318 -14.55 11.79 -5.87
N LEU A 319 -13.51 12.62 -5.71
CA LEU A 319 -12.16 12.35 -6.22
C LEU A 319 -11.62 11.00 -5.71
N LEU A 320 -11.64 10.81 -4.39
CA LEU A 320 -11.13 9.59 -3.78
C LEU A 320 -12.06 8.39 -4.08
N GLY A 321 -13.37 8.60 -4.07
CA GLY A 321 -14.37 7.59 -4.41
C GLY A 321 -14.21 7.08 -5.83
N TYR A 322 -14.01 7.97 -6.79
CA TYR A 322 -13.78 7.61 -8.17
C TYR A 322 -12.50 6.79 -8.33
N TRP A 323 -11.40 7.20 -7.67
CA TRP A 323 -10.17 6.41 -7.61
C TRP A 323 -10.39 5.00 -7.02
N LEU A 324 -11.13 4.89 -5.91
CA LEU A 324 -11.48 3.60 -5.32
C LEU A 324 -12.34 2.76 -6.28
N GLY A 325 -13.25 3.38 -7.02
CA GLY A 325 -14.02 2.72 -8.09
C GLY A 325 -13.13 2.18 -9.20
N LEU A 326 -12.13 2.95 -9.66
CA LEU A 326 -11.13 2.46 -10.62
C LEU A 326 -10.31 1.29 -10.03
N MET A 327 -9.94 1.37 -8.75
CA MET A 327 -9.24 0.30 -8.05
C MET A 327 -10.10 -0.97 -7.90
N CYS A 328 -11.43 -0.88 -7.94
CA CYS A 328 -12.32 -2.06 -7.92
C CYS A 328 -12.18 -2.93 -9.18
N ARG A 329 -11.61 -2.40 -10.28
CA ARG A 329 -11.32 -3.17 -11.51
C ARG A 329 -10.26 -4.26 -11.29
N TYR A 330 -9.55 -4.22 -10.16
CA TYR A 330 -8.51 -5.17 -9.82
C TYR A 330 -9.01 -6.22 -8.84
N GLU A 331 -9.30 -7.43 -9.35
CA GLU A 331 -9.86 -8.52 -8.56
C GLU A 331 -8.77 -9.45 -7.98
N GLY A 332 -9.02 -9.99 -6.79
CA GLY A 332 -8.12 -10.95 -6.15
C GLY A 332 -6.83 -10.33 -5.61
N ILE A 333 -6.84 -9.03 -5.31
CA ILE A 333 -5.71 -8.32 -4.71
C ILE A 333 -5.89 -8.29 -3.19
N TRP A 334 -5.24 -9.24 -2.52
CA TRP A 334 -5.41 -9.52 -1.09
C TRP A 334 -5.22 -8.30 -0.16
N TRP A 335 -4.32 -7.37 -0.51
CA TRP A 335 -3.93 -6.24 0.34
C TRP A 335 -4.80 -5.00 0.15
N CYS A 336 -5.64 -4.91 -0.89
CA CYS A 336 -6.49 -3.74 -1.08
C CYS A 336 -7.96 -4.03 -1.30
N GLU A 337 -8.33 -5.15 -1.92
CA GLU A 337 -9.68 -5.42 -2.43
C GLU A 337 -10.77 -5.11 -1.39
N ARG A 338 -10.60 -5.59 -0.15
CA ARG A 338 -11.57 -5.35 0.93
C ARG A 338 -11.74 -3.87 1.28
N ARG A 339 -10.63 -3.13 1.39
CA ARG A 339 -10.66 -1.70 1.69
C ARG A 339 -11.29 -0.94 0.54
N VAL A 340 -10.83 -1.22 -0.68
CA VAL A 340 -11.28 -0.56 -1.90
C VAL A 340 -12.80 -0.68 -2.01
N ARG A 341 -13.35 -1.90 -1.94
CA ARG A 341 -14.79 -2.15 -2.06
C ARG A 341 -15.59 -1.48 -0.95
N ARG A 342 -15.17 -1.64 0.31
CA ARG A 342 -15.88 -1.02 1.46
C ARG A 342 -15.88 0.50 1.34
N ASP A 343 -14.72 1.10 1.13
CA ASP A 343 -14.58 2.57 1.15
C ASP A 343 -15.18 3.20 -0.11
N TYR A 344 -15.13 2.53 -1.27
CA TYR A 344 -15.85 2.94 -2.48
C TYR A 344 -17.36 3.00 -2.23
N GLU A 345 -17.94 1.92 -1.71
CA GLU A 345 -19.37 1.85 -1.44
C GLU A 345 -19.80 2.87 -0.39
N ALA A 346 -19.00 3.05 0.66
CA ALA A 346 -19.28 4.05 1.69
C ALA A 346 -19.28 5.49 1.12
N VAL A 347 -18.35 5.82 0.23
CA VAL A 347 -18.32 7.12 -0.44
C VAL A 347 -19.54 7.29 -1.35
N ARG A 348 -19.91 6.26 -2.12
CA ARG A 348 -21.12 6.30 -2.98
C ARG A 348 -22.37 6.54 -2.17
N MET A 349 -22.60 5.75 -1.13
CA MET A 349 -23.72 5.94 -0.21
C MET A 349 -23.77 7.38 0.29
N ARG A 350 -22.62 7.91 0.76
CA ARG A 350 -22.56 9.26 1.31
C ARG A 350 -22.85 10.36 0.28
N LEU A 351 -22.37 10.21 -0.95
CA LEU A 351 -22.61 11.20 -2.00
C LEU A 351 -24.05 11.16 -2.53
N HIS A 352 -24.66 9.98 -2.62
CA HIS A 352 -26.07 9.81 -3.00
C HIS A 352 -27.01 10.45 -1.97
N GLU A 353 -26.70 10.36 -0.66
CA GLU A 353 -27.44 11.04 0.41
C GLU A 353 -27.48 12.57 0.28
N LEU A 354 -26.55 13.17 -0.46
CA LEU A 354 -26.47 14.62 -0.62
C LEU A 354 -27.31 15.16 -1.79
N HIS A 355 -27.93 14.28 -2.58
CA HIS A 355 -28.79 14.65 -3.71
C HIS A 355 -28.14 15.68 -4.65
N LEU A 356 -26.82 15.53 -4.91
CA LEU A 356 -26.01 16.53 -5.63
C LEU A 356 -26.55 16.80 -7.05
N GLY A 357 -27.08 15.78 -7.72
CA GLY A 357 -27.67 15.87 -9.06
C GLY A 357 -29.03 16.56 -9.12
N GLU A 358 -29.68 16.81 -7.97
CA GLU A 358 -30.98 17.49 -7.87
C GLU A 358 -30.83 19.00 -7.63
N ARG A 359 -29.60 19.49 -7.48
CA ARG A 359 -29.32 20.92 -7.29
C ARG A 359 -29.77 21.75 -8.48
N ALA A 360 -30.26 22.95 -8.22
CA ALA A 360 -30.70 23.86 -9.28
C ALA A 360 -29.54 24.34 -10.16
N GLY A 361 -29.83 24.56 -11.43
CA GLY A 361 -28.88 25.13 -12.39
C GLY A 361 -27.88 24.12 -12.97
N VAL A 362 -26.86 24.65 -13.65
CA VAL A 362 -25.86 23.85 -14.37
C VAL A 362 -25.02 22.97 -13.45
N ASP A 363 -24.85 23.38 -12.18
CA ASP A 363 -24.08 22.61 -11.19
C ASP A 363 -24.72 21.25 -10.91
N GLY A 364 -26.05 21.17 -10.81
CA GLY A 364 -26.75 19.89 -10.63
C GLY A 364 -26.60 18.95 -11.83
N LEU A 365 -26.57 19.50 -13.04
CA LEU A 365 -26.33 18.72 -14.26
C LEU A 365 -24.93 18.10 -14.26
N TYR A 366 -23.89 18.88 -13.91
CA TYR A 366 -22.53 18.34 -13.82
C TYR A 366 -22.42 17.25 -12.75
N TRP A 367 -23.03 17.47 -11.58
CA TRP A 367 -23.04 16.46 -10.53
C TRP A 367 -23.79 15.19 -10.92
N LYS A 368 -24.89 15.31 -11.66
CA LYS A 368 -25.64 14.16 -12.18
C LYS A 368 -24.75 13.29 -13.08
N ASP A 369 -24.04 13.90 -14.02
CA ASP A 369 -23.12 13.19 -14.92
C ASP A 369 -21.97 12.55 -14.13
N MET A 370 -21.38 13.28 -13.18
CA MET A 370 -20.29 12.79 -12.35
C MET A 370 -20.70 11.65 -11.42
N MET A 371 -21.92 11.68 -10.86
CA MET A 371 -22.45 10.59 -10.05
C MET A 371 -22.71 9.35 -10.90
N GLN A 372 -23.22 9.51 -12.11
CA GLN A 372 -23.35 8.40 -13.05
C GLN A 372 -21.97 7.81 -13.39
N GLU A 373 -20.96 8.62 -13.66
CA GLU A 373 -19.60 8.13 -13.90
C GLU A 373 -19.02 7.40 -12.69
N LEU A 374 -19.25 7.91 -11.46
CA LEU A 374 -18.82 7.25 -10.22
C LEU A 374 -19.44 5.87 -10.05
N ASP A 375 -20.73 5.73 -10.32
CA ASP A 375 -21.46 4.46 -10.22
C ASP A 375 -20.94 3.40 -11.22
N HIS A 376 -20.42 3.84 -12.37
CA HIS A 376 -19.86 2.97 -13.39
C HIS A 376 -18.33 2.79 -13.29
N ALA A 377 -17.65 3.45 -12.36
CA ALA A 377 -16.19 3.42 -12.27
C ALA A 377 -15.58 1.99 -12.18
N PRO A 378 -16.17 1.02 -11.44
CA PRO A 378 -15.70 -0.37 -11.42
C PRO A 378 -15.90 -1.11 -12.74
N ALA A 379 -16.87 -0.71 -13.56
CA ALA A 379 -17.08 -1.28 -14.87
C ALA A 379 -16.11 -0.65 -15.89
N PHE A 380 -15.49 -1.48 -16.72
CA PHE A 380 -14.75 -0.96 -17.87
C PHE A 380 -15.72 -0.82 -19.05
N THR A 381 -16.29 0.37 -19.23
CA THR A 381 -16.96 0.72 -20.48
C THR A 381 -15.90 1.17 -21.48
N ARG A 382 -15.56 0.33 -22.46
CA ARG A 382 -14.76 0.78 -23.61
C ARG A 382 -15.59 1.86 -24.31
N ARG A 383 -15.20 3.14 -24.21
CA ARG A 383 -15.80 4.18 -25.05
C ARG A 383 -15.36 3.86 -26.47
N GLU A 384 -16.30 3.41 -27.31
CA GLU A 384 -16.09 3.41 -28.76
C GLU A 384 -15.86 4.87 -29.16
N GLY A 385 -14.67 5.14 -29.69
CA GLY A 385 -14.22 6.44 -30.17
C GLY A 385 -13.38 6.21 -31.41
#